data_AF-A0A6J7EUL1-F1
#
_entry.id   AF-A0A6J7EUL1-F1
#
_cell.length_a   1.000
_cell.length_b   1.000
_cell.length_c   1.000
_cell.angle_alpha   90.00
_cell.angle_beta   90.00
_cell.angle_gamma   90.00
#
_symmetry.space_group_name_H-M   'P 1'
#
loop_
_entity.id
_entity.type
_entity.pdbx_description
1 polymer ?
#
loop_
_entity_poly.entity_id
_entity_poly.type
_entity_poly.pdbx_seq_one_letter_code
_entity_poly.pdbx_strand_id
1 'polypeptide(L)'
;MGGRASLQSLLEEPDFAIASFLLSVMGEGTFVSLLGFLERHAPDPVTRRIARLTRQDEARHVAFSLAHLERHVQHEPGLRARLASAVERRHRALQGTAGLNDDVFDALVLLSGGAVSPDAVALGWQRVQQLQREMAEHRQARLGRLGFSSGEAETLSSLHTRNFM
;
A
#
# COMPACT_ATOMS: atom_id res chain seq x y z
N MET A 1 -9.08 -15.87 3.01
CA MET A 1 -9.92 -15.12 3.97
C MET A 1 -9.36 -13.75 4.38
N GLY A 2 -8.04 -13.52 4.34
CA GLY A 2 -7.46 -12.26 4.84
C GLY A 2 -7.83 -11.00 4.07
N GLY A 3 -7.99 -11.08 2.74
CA GLY A 3 -8.36 -9.90 1.96
C GLY A 3 -9.74 -9.32 2.35
N ARG A 4 -10.75 -10.18 2.49
CA ARG A 4 -12.08 -9.77 2.95
C ARG A 4 -12.05 -9.16 4.35
N ALA A 5 -11.30 -9.76 5.28
CA ALA A 5 -11.18 -9.23 6.64
C ALA A 5 -10.48 -7.85 6.67
N SER A 6 -9.48 -7.65 5.80
CA SER A 6 -8.83 -6.35 5.60
C SER A 6 -9.84 -5.30 5.12
N LEU A 7 -10.62 -5.59 4.08
CA LEU A 7 -11.66 -4.64 3.60
C LEU A 7 -12.77 -4.41 4.61
N GLN A 8 -13.24 -5.46 5.30
CA GLN A 8 -14.30 -5.37 6.30
C GLN A 8 -13.91 -4.43 7.45
N SER A 9 -12.67 -4.50 7.93
CA SER A 9 -12.20 -3.59 8.98
C SER A 9 -12.04 -2.13 8.53
N LEU A 10 -11.97 -1.85 7.22
CA LEU A 10 -12.06 -0.48 6.70
C LEU A 10 -13.52 -0.01 6.64
N LEU A 11 -14.44 -0.91 6.25
CA LEU A 11 -15.87 -0.61 6.17
C LEU A 11 -16.50 -0.41 7.55
N GLU A 12 -16.00 -1.10 8.57
CA GLU A 12 -16.50 -1.02 9.95
C GLU A 12 -15.92 0.16 10.75
N GLU A 13 -14.89 0.84 10.25
CA GLU A 13 -14.31 2.01 10.92
C GLU A 13 -15.24 3.23 10.75
N PRO A 14 -15.87 3.73 11.84
CA PRO A 14 -16.85 4.80 11.75
C PRO A 14 -16.24 6.19 11.52
N ASP A 15 -14.95 6.38 11.83
CA ASP A 15 -14.27 7.64 11.62
C ASP A 15 -13.69 7.71 10.20
N PHE A 16 -14.24 8.61 9.38
CA PHE A 16 -13.81 8.78 7.99
C PHE A 16 -12.33 9.15 7.85
N ALA A 17 -11.76 9.95 8.75
CA ALA A 17 -10.34 10.30 8.71
C ALA A 17 -9.47 9.07 8.99
N ILE A 18 -9.87 8.23 9.95
CA ILE A 18 -9.16 6.97 10.21
C ILE A 18 -9.31 6.00 9.04
N ALA A 19 -10.53 5.81 8.51
CA ALA A 19 -10.78 4.91 7.40
C ALA A 19 -10.01 5.34 6.13
N SER A 20 -10.07 6.62 5.77
CA SER A 20 -9.34 7.18 4.62
C SER A 20 -7.81 7.15 4.80
N PHE A 21 -7.30 7.30 6.03
CA PHE A 21 -5.89 7.13 6.32
C PHE A 21 -5.43 5.68 6.13
N LEU A 22 -6.15 4.72 6.72
CA LEU A 22 -5.83 3.30 6.62
C LEU A 22 -5.95 2.80 5.19
N LEU A 23 -6.98 3.25 4.46
CA LEU A 23 -7.16 2.92 3.06
C LEU A 23 -6.13 3.63 2.19
N SER A 24 -6.14 4.97 2.10
CA SER A 24 -5.40 5.67 1.06
C SER A 24 -3.93 5.91 1.38
N VAL A 25 -3.58 6.19 2.64
CA VAL A 25 -2.19 6.51 3.01
C VAL A 25 -1.37 5.25 3.26
N MET A 26 -1.96 4.30 4.01
CA MET A 26 -1.33 3.02 4.32
C MET A 26 -1.52 1.99 3.19
N GLY A 27 -2.71 1.90 2.59
CA GLY A 27 -3.09 0.97 1.51
C GLY A 27 -2.88 1.49 0.08
N GLU A 28 -3.71 2.39 -0.45
CA GLU A 28 -3.72 2.84 -1.87
C GLU A 28 -2.43 3.45 -2.36
N GLY A 29 -1.69 4.15 -1.50
CA GLY A 29 -0.36 4.63 -1.85
C GLY A 29 0.66 3.51 -2.10
N THR A 30 0.35 2.28 -1.71
CA THR A 30 1.05 1.03 -2.05
C THR A 30 0.62 0.52 -3.44
N PHE A 31 -0.67 0.67 -3.79
CA PHE A 31 -1.21 0.32 -5.10
C PHE A 31 -0.71 1.22 -6.22
N VAL A 32 -0.43 2.50 -5.98
CA VAL A 32 0.12 3.41 -7.01
C VAL A 32 1.45 2.88 -7.59
N SER A 33 2.37 2.43 -6.72
CA SER A 33 3.65 1.85 -7.15
C SER A 33 3.43 0.51 -7.88
N LEU A 34 2.56 -0.35 -7.35
CA LEU A 34 2.23 -1.65 -7.96
C LEU A 34 1.62 -1.47 -9.35
N LEU A 35 0.67 -0.55 -9.52
CA LEU A 35 0.05 -0.29 -10.82
C LEU A 35 1.07 0.26 -11.81
N GLY A 36 2.03 1.08 -11.37
CA GLY A 36 3.14 1.53 -12.20
C GLY A 36 4.06 0.38 -12.61
N PHE A 37 4.27 -0.59 -11.73
CA PHE A 37 5.01 -1.81 -12.02
C PHE A 37 4.29 -2.69 -13.04
N LEU A 38 2.98 -2.91 -12.86
CA LEU A 38 2.14 -3.65 -13.81
C LEU A 38 2.09 -2.95 -15.17
N GLU A 39 1.97 -1.62 -15.21
CA GLU A 39 2.04 -0.82 -16.44
C GLU A 39 3.36 -1.06 -17.21
N ARG A 40 4.49 -1.20 -16.51
CA ARG A 40 5.80 -1.45 -17.13
C ARG A 40 5.98 -2.89 -17.60
N HIS A 41 5.49 -3.86 -16.84
CA HIS A 41 5.84 -5.27 -17.00
C HIS A 41 4.71 -6.15 -17.56
N ALA A 42 3.48 -5.66 -17.69
CA ALA A 42 2.40 -6.47 -18.22
C ALA A 42 2.69 -6.96 -19.65
N PRO A 43 2.28 -8.19 -20.01
CA PRO A 43 2.65 -8.84 -21.25
C PRO A 43 1.90 -8.27 -22.47
N ASP A 44 0.73 -7.67 -22.25
CA ASP A 44 -0.17 -7.22 -23.29
C ASP A 44 -0.54 -5.72 -23.13
N PRO A 45 -0.89 -5.04 -24.23
CA PRO A 45 -1.19 -3.60 -24.19
C PRO A 45 -2.49 -3.26 -23.44
N VAL A 46 -3.46 -4.18 -23.33
CA VAL A 46 -4.73 -3.93 -22.65
C VAL A 46 -4.49 -3.82 -21.15
N THR A 47 -3.77 -4.78 -20.57
CA THR A 47 -3.40 -4.78 -19.15
C THR A 47 -2.55 -3.54 -18.81
N ARG A 48 -1.57 -3.18 -19.65
CA ARG A 48 -0.79 -1.93 -19.45
C ARG A 48 -1.69 -0.69 -19.42
N ARG A 49 -2.66 -0.61 -20.35
CA ARG A 49 -3.58 0.53 -20.43
C ARG A 49 -4.46 0.64 -19.19
N ILE A 50 -5.02 -0.48 -18.72
CA ILE A 50 -5.84 -0.54 -17.50
C ILE A 50 -4.99 -0.13 -16.30
N ALA A 51 -3.83 -0.73 -16.10
CA ALA A 51 -2.93 -0.40 -14.99
C ALA A 51 -2.59 1.10 -14.96
N ARG A 52 -2.31 1.72 -16.11
CA ARG A 52 -2.06 3.15 -16.21
C ARG A 52 -3.28 4.01 -15.83
N LEU A 53 -4.49 3.64 -16.27
CA LEU A 53 -5.71 4.39 -15.94
C LEU A 53 -6.03 4.27 -14.45
N THR A 54 -6.04 3.06 -13.92
CA THR A 54 -6.24 2.82 -12.48
C THR A 54 -5.19 3.54 -11.66
N ARG A 55 -3.92 3.57 -12.09
CA ARG A 55 -2.87 4.33 -11.38
C ARG A 55 -3.17 5.82 -11.30
N GLN A 56 -3.79 6.39 -12.33
CA GLN A 56 -4.20 7.80 -12.31
C GLN A 56 -5.34 8.03 -11.31
N ASP A 57 -6.29 7.10 -11.22
CA ASP A 57 -7.37 7.14 -10.23
C ASP A 57 -6.82 7.02 -8.81
N GLU A 58 -5.98 6.01 -8.54
CA GLU A 58 -5.37 5.81 -7.23
C GLU A 58 -4.49 7.00 -6.80
N ALA A 59 -3.76 7.60 -7.74
CA ALA A 59 -2.98 8.81 -7.44
C ALA A 59 -3.89 9.96 -7.00
N ARG A 60 -5.11 10.09 -7.57
CA ARG A 60 -6.09 11.10 -7.17
C ARG A 60 -6.69 10.79 -5.79
N HIS A 61 -7.02 9.53 -5.50
CA HIS A 61 -7.52 9.11 -4.19
C HIS A 61 -6.51 9.41 -3.08
N VAL A 62 -5.23 9.02 -3.30
CA VAL A 62 -4.14 9.29 -2.36
C VAL A 62 -3.94 10.79 -2.16
N ALA A 63 -3.95 11.58 -3.24
CA ALA A 63 -3.79 13.03 -3.14
C ALA A 63 -4.93 13.69 -2.34
N PHE A 64 -6.17 13.29 -2.59
CA PHE A 64 -7.33 13.77 -1.84
C PHE A 64 -7.20 13.43 -0.35
N SER A 65 -6.96 12.17 -0.01
CA SER A 65 -6.86 11.72 1.39
C SER A 65 -5.71 12.40 2.12
N LEU A 66 -4.55 12.60 1.48
CA LEU A 66 -3.44 13.36 2.06
C LEU A 66 -3.83 14.80 2.36
N ALA A 67 -4.41 15.52 1.39
CA ALA A 67 -4.80 16.91 1.59
C ALA A 67 -5.87 17.05 2.69
N HIS A 68 -6.85 16.13 2.72
CA HIS A 68 -7.87 16.07 3.75
C HIS A 68 -7.23 15.85 5.14
N LEU A 69 -6.38 14.84 5.29
CA LEU A 69 -5.76 14.51 6.57
C LEU A 69 -4.77 15.58 7.05
N GLU A 70 -3.98 16.18 6.15
CA GLU A 70 -3.11 17.31 6.47
C GLU A 70 -3.91 18.46 7.12
N ARG A 71 -5.09 18.77 6.56
CA ARG A 71 -5.99 19.80 7.09
C ARG A 71 -6.53 19.46 8.48
N HIS A 72 -6.92 18.21 8.71
CA HIS A 72 -7.45 17.76 10.00
C HIS A 72 -6.37 17.68 11.09
N VAL A 73 -5.18 17.15 10.77
CA VAL A 73 -4.07 17.05 11.73
C VAL A 73 -3.65 18.43 12.26
N GLN A 74 -3.77 19.48 11.45
CA GLN A 74 -3.52 20.87 11.87
C GLN A 74 -4.54 21.43 12.86
N HIS A 75 -5.77 20.89 12.89
CA HIS A 75 -6.90 21.48 13.63
C HIS A 75 -7.41 20.59 14.77
N GLU A 76 -7.02 19.32 14.79
CA GLU A 76 -7.42 18.36 15.82
C GLU A 76 -6.20 17.85 16.59
N PRO A 77 -5.83 18.53 17.69
CA PRO A 77 -4.78 18.04 18.58
C PRO A 77 -5.10 16.62 19.06
N GLY A 78 -4.24 15.66 18.69
CA GLY A 78 -4.39 14.25 19.05
C GLY A 78 -4.80 13.33 17.89
N LEU A 79 -5.23 13.86 16.75
CA LEU A 79 -5.59 13.02 15.58
C LEU A 79 -4.42 12.12 15.16
N ARG A 80 -3.21 12.67 15.06
CA ARG A 80 -2.00 11.91 14.69
C ARG A 80 -1.77 10.68 15.59
N ALA A 81 -1.99 10.81 16.90
CA ALA A 81 -1.89 9.68 17.82
C ALA A 81 -2.98 8.63 17.56
N ARG A 82 -4.22 9.07 17.30
CA ARG A 82 -5.34 8.19 16.94
C ARG A 82 -5.05 7.42 15.64
N LEU A 83 -4.46 8.08 14.64
CA LEU A 83 -4.03 7.46 13.38
C LEU A 83 -2.98 6.37 13.62
N ALA A 84 -1.94 6.66 14.42
CA ALA A 84 -0.93 5.66 14.79
C ALA A 84 -1.55 4.45 15.50
N SER A 85 -2.39 4.68 16.52
CA SER A 85 -3.08 3.61 17.23
C SER A 85 -4.00 2.80 16.30
N ALA A 86 -4.59 3.41 15.27
CA ALA A 86 -5.41 2.70 14.31
C ALA A 86 -4.60 1.71 13.46
N VAL A 87 -3.39 2.09 13.03
CA VAL A 87 -2.46 1.19 12.33
C VAL A 87 -2.11 0.00 13.20
N GLU A 88 -1.75 0.23 14.46
CA GLU A 88 -1.41 -0.84 15.40
C GLU A 88 -2.59 -1.78 15.69
N ARG A 89 -3.80 -1.23 15.86
CA ARG A 89 -5.02 -2.03 16.05
C ARG A 89 -5.30 -2.90 14.83
N ARG A 90 -5.26 -2.30 13.62
CA ARG A 90 -5.48 -3.01 12.37
C ARG A 90 -4.46 -4.12 12.15
N HIS A 91 -3.17 -3.82 12.38
CA HIS A 91 -2.11 -4.80 12.28
C HIS A 91 -2.39 -6.01 13.17
N ARG A 92 -2.67 -5.78 14.47
CA ARG A 92 -2.99 -6.86 15.42
C ARG A 92 -4.21 -7.68 15.00
N ALA A 93 -5.27 -7.04 14.51
CA ALA A 93 -6.47 -7.74 14.05
C ALA A 93 -6.21 -8.63 12.83
N LEU A 94 -5.25 -8.26 11.96
CA LEU A 94 -4.95 -8.97 10.71
C LEU A 94 -3.76 -9.93 10.80
N GLN A 95 -3.01 -9.98 11.90
CA GLN A 95 -1.85 -10.86 12.09
C GLN A 95 -2.15 -12.34 11.79
N GLY A 96 -3.35 -12.82 12.13
CA GLY A 96 -3.77 -14.21 11.89
C GLY A 96 -4.29 -14.51 10.48
N THR A 97 -4.33 -13.51 9.59
CA THR A 97 -4.95 -13.62 8.27
C THR A 97 -3.91 -13.81 7.15
N ALA A 98 -3.17 -14.92 7.21
CA ALA A 98 -2.17 -15.27 6.20
C ALA A 98 -2.78 -16.06 5.02
N GLY A 99 -2.19 -15.92 3.82
CA GLY A 99 -2.37 -16.90 2.74
C GLY A 99 -2.67 -16.37 1.33
N LEU A 100 -2.59 -15.06 1.07
CA LEU A 100 -2.75 -14.50 -0.29
C LEU A 100 -1.48 -13.88 -0.87
N ASN A 101 -0.43 -13.68 -0.08
CA ASN A 101 0.72 -12.89 -0.49
C ASN A 101 1.73 -13.67 -1.35
N ASP A 102 1.98 -14.95 -1.01
CA ASP A 102 3.09 -15.69 -1.64
C ASP A 102 2.82 -15.98 -3.12
N ASP A 103 1.61 -16.43 -3.46
CA ASP A 103 1.21 -16.66 -4.85
C ASP A 103 1.21 -15.36 -5.68
N VAL A 104 0.80 -14.24 -5.08
CA VAL A 104 0.81 -12.92 -5.75
C VAL A 104 2.25 -12.44 -5.94
N PHE A 105 3.11 -12.65 -4.95
CA PHE A 105 4.53 -12.34 -5.05
C PHE A 105 5.19 -13.12 -6.18
N ASP A 106 4.98 -14.45 -6.23
CA ASP A 106 5.52 -15.31 -7.28
C ASP A 106 4.97 -14.91 -8.65
N ALA A 107 3.68 -14.58 -8.76
CA ALA A 107 3.09 -14.07 -9.99
C ALA A 107 3.76 -12.76 -10.46
N LEU A 108 4.07 -11.83 -9.56
CA LEU A 108 4.78 -10.59 -9.90
C LEU A 108 6.23 -10.85 -10.32
N VAL A 109 6.91 -11.84 -9.71
CA VAL A 109 8.24 -12.28 -10.11
C VAL A 109 8.21 -12.81 -11.54
N LEU A 110 7.30 -13.74 -11.85
CA LEU A 110 7.18 -14.30 -13.19
C LEU A 110 6.77 -13.25 -14.22
N LEU A 111 5.79 -12.40 -13.90
CA LEU A 111 5.32 -11.31 -14.74
C LEU A 111 6.46 -10.38 -15.13
N SER A 112 7.24 -9.94 -14.13
CA SER A 112 8.32 -8.98 -14.36
C SER A 112 9.59 -9.62 -14.90
N GLY A 113 9.81 -10.91 -14.70
CA GLY A 113 10.88 -11.67 -15.34
C GLY A 113 10.62 -11.89 -16.84
N GLY A 114 9.36 -12.07 -17.23
CA GLY A 114 8.93 -12.25 -18.62
C GLY A 114 9.17 -13.66 -19.17
N ALA A 115 9.79 -14.55 -18.39
CA ALA A 115 10.01 -15.96 -18.72
C ALA A 115 10.22 -16.78 -17.43
N VAL A 116 10.19 -18.11 -17.54
CA VAL A 116 10.36 -19.05 -16.41
C VAL A 116 11.79 -19.61 -16.27
N SER A 117 12.74 -19.14 -17.10
CA SER A 117 14.14 -19.52 -16.97
C SER A 117 14.74 -19.00 -15.65
N PRO A 118 15.74 -19.68 -15.05
CA PRO A 118 16.36 -19.24 -13.79
C PRO A 118 16.80 -17.77 -13.77
N ASP A 119 17.41 -17.28 -14.86
CA ASP A 119 17.86 -15.88 -14.96
C ASP A 119 16.70 -14.88 -14.98
N ALA A 120 15.61 -15.22 -15.68
CA ALA A 120 14.41 -14.39 -15.73
C ALA A 120 13.71 -14.34 -14.36
N VAL A 121 13.66 -15.46 -13.64
CA VAL A 121 13.12 -15.53 -12.27
C VAL A 121 13.98 -14.68 -11.32
N ALA A 122 15.32 -14.78 -11.42
CA ALA A 122 16.22 -13.96 -10.60
C ALA A 122 16.03 -12.46 -10.87
N LEU A 123 15.90 -12.06 -12.15
CA LEU A 123 15.61 -10.68 -12.54
C LEU A 123 14.25 -10.22 -12.01
N GLY A 124 13.21 -11.04 -12.16
CA GLY A 124 11.88 -10.76 -11.65
C GLY A 124 11.87 -10.56 -10.13
N TRP A 125 12.59 -11.42 -9.41
CA TRP A 125 12.76 -11.31 -7.96
C TRP A 125 13.40 -9.98 -7.57
N GLN A 126 14.50 -9.59 -8.22
CA GLN A 126 15.16 -8.30 -7.97
C GLN A 126 14.22 -7.11 -8.21
N ARG A 127 13.42 -7.17 -9.28
CA ARG A 127 12.42 -6.14 -9.61
C ARG A 127 11.31 -6.05 -8.56
N VAL A 128 10.81 -7.18 -8.06
CA VAL A 128 9.79 -7.19 -6.99
C VAL A 128 10.38 -6.70 -5.66
N GLN A 129 11.63 -7.03 -5.35
CA GLN A 129 12.32 -6.48 -4.17
C GLN A 129 12.46 -4.96 -4.24
N GLN A 130 12.77 -4.42 -5.44
CA GLN A 130 12.80 -2.97 -5.66
C GLN A 130 11.43 -2.33 -5.49
N LEU A 131 10.38 -2.96 -6.05
CA LEU A 131 9.00 -2.51 -5.88
C LEU A 131 8.61 -2.44 -4.39
N GLN A 132 8.96 -3.44 -3.58
CA GLN A 132 8.67 -3.44 -2.15
C GLN A 132 9.36 -2.28 -1.40
N ARG A 133 10.61 -1.95 -1.76
CA ARG A 133 11.32 -0.78 -1.22
C ARG A 133 10.63 0.51 -1.60
N GLU A 134 10.30 0.70 -2.88
CA GLU A 134 9.60 1.90 -3.37
C GLU A 134 8.24 2.10 -2.67
N MET A 135 7.48 1.02 -2.47
CA MET A 135 6.21 1.06 -1.75
C MET A 135 6.40 1.52 -0.28
N ALA A 136 7.43 1.01 0.40
CA ALA A 136 7.74 1.38 1.77
C ALA A 136 8.21 2.84 1.88
N GLU A 137 9.11 3.28 1.00
CA GLU A 137 9.63 4.65 0.93
C GLU A 137 8.51 5.65 0.68
N HIS A 138 7.64 5.38 -0.30
CA HIS A 138 6.50 6.24 -0.58
C HIS A 138 5.52 6.31 0.60
N ARG A 139 5.31 5.21 1.33
CA ARG A 139 4.47 5.21 2.55
C ARG A 139 5.07 6.07 3.65
N GLN A 140 6.37 5.93 3.90
CA GLN A 140 7.09 6.74 4.88
C GLN A 140 7.03 8.23 4.51
N ALA A 141 7.22 8.58 3.23
CA ALA A 141 7.12 9.96 2.77
C ALA A 141 5.73 10.57 3.02
N ARG A 142 4.66 9.80 2.78
CA ARG A 142 3.28 10.21 3.07
C ARG A 142 3.03 10.40 4.57
N LEU A 143 3.56 9.51 5.42
CA LEU A 143 3.50 9.67 6.88
C LEU A 143 4.27 10.94 7.32
N GLY A 144 5.44 11.20 6.75
CA GLY A 144 6.19 12.43 7.00
C GLY A 144 5.38 13.70 6.67
N ARG A 145 4.63 13.70 5.56
CA ARG A 145 3.72 14.80 5.20
C ARG A 145 2.60 15.04 6.23
N LEU A 146 2.15 13.98 6.92
CA LEU A 146 1.18 14.08 8.01
C LEU A 146 1.81 14.47 9.36
N GLY A 147 3.11 14.78 9.38
CA GLY A 147 3.82 15.25 10.56
C GLY A 147 4.32 14.13 11.49
N PHE A 148 4.39 12.89 11.01
CA PHE A 148 5.12 11.84 11.74
C PHE A 148 6.64 12.05 11.58
N SER A 149 7.39 11.83 12.64
CA SER A 149 8.85 11.79 12.56
C SER A 149 9.32 10.63 11.68
N SER A 150 10.58 10.65 11.23
CA SER A 150 11.15 9.55 10.44
C SER A 150 11.03 8.20 11.15
N GLY A 151 11.33 8.13 12.45
CA GLY A 151 11.24 6.91 13.25
C GLY A 151 9.80 6.41 13.43
N GLU A 152 8.83 7.31 13.65
CA GLU A 152 7.41 6.94 13.69
C GLU A 152 6.92 6.46 12.33
N ALA A 153 7.30 7.15 11.25
CA ALA A 153 6.92 6.80 9.89
C ALA A 153 7.47 5.42 9.49
N GLU A 154 8.72 5.12 9.84
CA GLU A 154 9.33 3.80 9.63
C GLU A 154 8.59 2.72 10.42
N THR A 155 8.36 2.95 11.72
CA THR A 155 7.66 2.01 12.60
C THR A 155 6.26 1.71 12.06
N LEU A 156 5.45 2.74 11.80
CA LEU A 156 4.10 2.57 11.28
C LEU A 156 4.09 1.92 9.88
N SER A 157 5.05 2.27 9.01
CA SER A 157 5.16 1.66 7.69
C SER A 157 5.46 0.16 7.77
N SER A 158 6.27 -0.27 8.76
CA SER A 158 6.59 -1.68 8.99
C SER A 158 5.41 -2.52 9.48
N LEU A 159 4.41 -1.88 10.12
CA LEU A 159 3.18 -2.52 10.59
C LEU A 159 2.16 -2.72 9.46
N HIS A 160 2.41 -2.17 8.26
CA HIS A 160 1.58 -2.47 7.11
C HIS A 160 1.65 -3.97 6.82
N THR A 161 0.48 -4.61 6.86
CA THR A 161 0.33 -6.05 6.69
C THR A 161 0.98 -6.49 5.38
N ARG A 162 1.64 -7.65 5.39
CA ARG A 162 2.19 -8.25 4.16
C ARG A 162 1.12 -8.70 3.17
N ASN A 163 -0.15 -8.66 3.53
CA ASN A 163 -1.20 -8.79 2.55
C ASN A 163 -1.10 -7.56 1.64
N PHE A 164 -1.15 -7.71 0.32
CA PHE A 164 -1.27 -6.60 -0.63
C PHE A 164 -2.59 -5.78 -0.43
N MET A 165 -3.17 -5.76 0.77
CA MET A 165 -4.27 -4.93 1.28
C MET A 165 -4.05 -4.56 2.75
#